data_AF-A0A8H9M805-F1
#
_entry.id   AF-A0A8H9M805-F1
#
_cell.length_a   1.000
_cell.length_b   1.000
_cell.length_c   1.000
_cell.angle_alpha   90.00
_cell.angle_beta   90.00
_cell.angle_gamma   90.00
#
_symmetry.space_group_name_H-M   'P 1'
#
loop_
_entity.id
_entity.type
_entity.pdbx_description
1 polymer ?
#
loop_
_entity_poly.entity_id
_entity_poly.type
_entity_poly.pdbx_seq_one_letter_code
_entity_poly.pdbx_strand_id
1 'polypeptide(L)'
;MTICLAPQVTSHVPSQPLPPSNVRQRLAPHPREANQDGQVTRHNTYALRIRGDRLQASQLFDGDLVIIHRHQHDTQQETATLTINDRQLPLSHLSITRLGVHLRPEDTAVPALFLHNGDIQVLGMVMGVAHHTRQTRHH
;
A
#
# COMPACT_ATOMS: atom_id res chain seq x y z
N MET A 1 48.41 -65.27 -10.58
CA MET A 1 47.45 -64.26 -11.07
C MET A 1 46.20 -65.02 -11.45
N THR A 2 45.21 -64.99 -10.57
CA THR A 2 44.08 -65.95 -10.51
C THR A 2 43.00 -65.62 -11.52
N ILE A 3 42.54 -66.65 -12.24
CA ILE A 3 41.35 -66.64 -13.10
C ILE A 3 40.21 -67.24 -12.27
N CYS A 4 39.10 -66.53 -12.13
CA CYS A 4 37.84 -67.08 -11.60
C CYS A 4 36.68 -66.61 -12.48
N LEU A 5 36.05 -67.57 -13.16
CA LEU A 5 34.70 -67.47 -13.74
C LEU A 5 33.65 -67.84 -12.68
N ALA A 6 32.47 -67.19 -12.76
CA ALA A 6 31.10 -67.65 -12.42
C ALA A 6 30.23 -66.48 -11.90
N PRO A 7 28.88 -66.58 -11.82
CA PRO A 7 27.91 -67.15 -12.76
C PRO A 7 26.70 -66.22 -13.02
N GLN A 8 25.82 -66.65 -13.93
CA GLN A 8 24.49 -66.08 -14.22
C GLN A 8 23.55 -66.18 -13.00
N VAL A 9 22.72 -65.16 -12.75
CA VAL A 9 21.50 -65.29 -11.93
C VAL A 9 20.35 -64.51 -12.58
N THR A 10 19.40 -65.27 -13.10
CA THR A 10 18.02 -64.88 -13.42
C THR A 10 17.28 -64.54 -12.14
N SER A 11 16.67 -63.36 -12.04
CA SER A 11 15.70 -63.07 -10.97
C SER A 11 14.37 -62.63 -11.55
N HIS A 12 13.46 -63.59 -11.48
CA HIS A 12 12.02 -63.52 -11.63
C HIS A 12 11.42 -62.40 -10.76
N VAL A 13 10.79 -61.39 -11.38
CA VAL A 13 9.99 -60.39 -10.66
C VAL A 13 8.63 -61.01 -10.33
N PRO A 14 8.24 -61.14 -9.05
CA PRO A 14 6.90 -61.59 -8.69
C PRO A 14 5.89 -60.45 -8.89
N SER A 15 4.77 -60.78 -9.54
CA SER A 15 3.62 -59.89 -9.74
C SER A 15 3.02 -59.48 -8.39
N GLN A 16 3.04 -58.18 -8.07
CA GLN A 16 2.29 -57.61 -6.95
C GLN A 16 0.84 -57.30 -7.39
N PRO A 17 -0.16 -57.61 -6.55
CA PRO A 17 -1.57 -57.44 -6.90
C PRO A 17 -2.00 -55.95 -6.91
N LEU A 18 -2.86 -55.62 -7.88
CA LEU A 18 -3.53 -54.33 -8.00
C LEU A 18 -4.42 -54.03 -6.77
N PRO A 19 -4.50 -52.77 -6.31
CA PRO A 19 -5.45 -52.38 -5.27
C PRO A 19 -6.90 -52.37 -5.82
N PRO A 20 -7.91 -52.71 -5.00
CA PRO A 20 -9.29 -52.74 -5.45
C PRO A 20 -9.81 -51.33 -5.76
N SER A 21 -10.48 -51.23 -6.91
CA SER A 21 -11.26 -50.06 -7.31
C SER A 21 -12.47 -49.87 -6.40
N ASN A 22 -12.83 -48.60 -6.19
CA ASN A 22 -14.11 -48.06 -5.71
C ASN A 22 -14.19 -47.68 -4.24
N VAL A 23 -13.78 -46.44 -3.93
CA VAL A 23 -14.65 -45.53 -3.15
C VAL A 23 -14.56 -44.14 -3.78
N ARG A 24 -15.69 -43.68 -4.30
CA ARG A 24 -16.02 -42.30 -4.71
C ARG A 24 -15.31 -41.29 -3.80
N GLN A 25 -14.22 -40.66 -4.27
CA GLN A 25 -13.72 -39.43 -3.68
C GLN A 25 -14.74 -38.34 -3.97
N ARG A 26 -15.66 -38.15 -3.03
CA ARG A 26 -16.43 -36.92 -2.92
C ARG A 26 -15.40 -35.82 -2.68
N LEU A 27 -15.03 -35.09 -3.73
CA LEU A 27 -14.24 -33.87 -3.65
C LEU A 27 -14.84 -33.01 -2.54
N ALA A 28 -14.13 -32.88 -1.43
CA ALA A 28 -14.46 -31.89 -0.42
C ALA A 28 -14.47 -30.53 -1.13
N PRO A 29 -15.51 -29.69 -0.96
CA PRO A 29 -15.39 -28.31 -1.36
C PRO A 29 -14.19 -27.77 -0.60
N HIS A 30 -13.16 -27.35 -1.33
CA HIS A 30 -12.02 -26.67 -0.73
C HIS A 30 -12.60 -25.52 0.09
N PRO A 31 -12.18 -25.31 1.35
CA PRO A 31 -12.51 -24.07 2.01
C PRO A 31 -11.95 -22.98 1.11
N ARG A 32 -12.84 -22.26 0.42
CA ARG A 32 -12.50 -21.00 -0.25
C ARG A 32 -11.78 -20.21 0.83
N GLU A 33 -10.48 -20.02 0.66
CA GLU A 33 -9.69 -19.18 1.54
C GLU A 33 -10.50 -17.90 1.72
N ALA A 34 -10.95 -17.71 2.96
CA ALA A 34 -11.84 -16.63 3.30
C ALA A 34 -11.22 -15.36 2.73
N ASN A 35 -12.00 -14.62 1.95
CA ASN A 35 -11.69 -13.28 1.51
C ASN A 35 -11.16 -12.54 2.74
N GLN A 36 -9.82 -12.40 2.82
CA GLN A 36 -9.22 -11.73 3.95
C GLN A 36 -9.68 -10.29 3.78
N ASP A 37 -10.59 -9.84 4.65
CA ASP A 37 -10.97 -8.44 4.83
C ASP A 37 -9.71 -7.67 5.28
N GLY A 38 -8.77 -7.56 4.36
CA GLY A 38 -7.48 -6.95 4.52
C GLY A 38 -7.69 -5.46 4.40
N GLN A 39 -7.49 -4.75 5.49
CA GLN A 39 -7.65 -3.32 5.50
C GLN A 39 -6.52 -2.67 4.71
N VAL A 40 -6.88 -1.98 3.64
CA VAL A 40 -5.92 -1.30 2.76
C VAL A 40 -5.75 0.14 3.22
N THR A 41 -4.52 0.55 3.48
CA THR A 41 -4.18 1.96 3.73
C THR A 41 -3.33 2.49 2.58
N ARG A 42 -3.70 3.65 2.03
CA ARG A 42 -2.93 4.36 0.99
C ARG A 42 -2.27 5.59 1.61
N HIS A 43 -0.99 5.76 1.31
CA HIS A 43 -0.16 6.85 1.78
C HIS A 43 0.34 7.63 0.57
N ASN A 44 -0.10 8.88 0.45
CA ASN A 44 0.36 9.78 -0.60
C ASN A 44 1.07 10.96 0.06
N THR A 45 2.31 11.21 -0.32
CA THR A 45 3.08 12.37 0.14
C THR A 45 3.47 13.22 -1.04
N TYR A 46 3.19 14.51 -0.97
CA TYR A 46 3.51 15.49 -2.00
C TYR A 46 4.51 16.49 -1.44
N ALA A 47 5.57 16.76 -2.20
CA ALA A 47 6.54 17.79 -1.88
C ALA A 47 6.44 18.93 -2.89
N LEU A 48 6.09 20.12 -2.40
CA LEU A 48 5.93 21.33 -3.19
C LEU A 48 6.92 22.38 -2.68
N ARG A 49 7.42 23.20 -3.59
CA ARG A 49 8.21 24.39 -3.29
C ARG A 49 7.42 25.63 -3.69
N ILE A 50 7.34 26.63 -2.82
CA ILE A 50 6.73 27.92 -3.14
C ILE A 50 7.62 28.69 -4.12
N ARG A 51 6.98 29.33 -5.11
CA ARG A 51 7.62 30.15 -6.13
C ARG A 51 7.06 31.58 -6.08
N GLY A 52 7.95 32.55 -5.96
CA GLY A 52 7.61 33.95 -5.85
C GLY A 52 6.96 34.34 -4.52
N ASP A 53 6.36 35.52 -4.53
CA ASP A 53 6.06 36.28 -3.30
C ASP A 53 4.56 36.48 -3.04
N ARG A 54 3.70 35.85 -3.85
CA ARG A 54 2.25 36.06 -3.76
C ARG A 54 1.61 35.51 -2.50
N LEU A 55 2.27 34.55 -1.85
CA LEU A 55 1.75 33.86 -0.67
C LEU A 55 2.30 34.41 0.66
N GLN A 56 3.01 35.54 0.63
CA GLN A 56 3.58 36.17 1.83
C GLN A 56 2.53 36.54 2.89
N ALA A 57 1.29 36.86 2.48
CA ALA A 57 0.19 37.11 3.40
C ALA A 57 -0.16 35.88 4.27
N SER A 58 0.17 34.68 3.79
CA SER A 58 0.03 33.42 4.50
C SER A 58 1.35 32.95 5.15
N GLN A 59 2.34 33.83 5.28
CA GLN A 59 3.68 33.53 5.80
C GLN A 59 4.42 32.45 4.98
N LEU A 60 4.16 32.41 3.67
CA LEU A 60 4.83 31.53 2.71
C LEU A 60 5.68 32.35 1.77
N PHE A 61 6.97 32.05 1.72
CA PHE A 61 7.97 32.80 0.96
C PHE A 61 8.56 31.96 -0.18
N ASP A 62 9.15 32.61 -1.18
CA ASP A 62 9.85 31.90 -2.26
C ASP A 62 10.92 30.97 -1.67
N GLY A 63 10.88 29.70 -2.08
CA GLY A 63 11.79 28.69 -1.55
C GLY A 63 11.22 27.83 -0.44
N ASP A 64 10.12 28.22 0.21
CA ASP A 64 9.51 27.43 1.27
C ASP A 64 9.06 26.06 0.76
N LEU A 65 9.27 25.04 1.60
CA LEU A 65 8.85 23.67 1.31
C LEU A 65 7.54 23.36 2.02
N VAL A 66 6.61 22.83 1.24
CA VAL A 66 5.29 22.39 1.69
C VAL A 66 5.20 20.89 1.48
N ILE A 67 5.09 20.14 2.58
CA ILE A 67 4.90 18.70 2.54
C ILE A 67 3.47 18.38 2.92
N ILE A 68 2.76 17.67 2.05
CA ILE A 68 1.39 17.22 2.30
C ILE A 68 1.42 15.71 2.47
N HIS A 69 1.01 15.22 3.65
CA HIS A 69 0.78 13.81 3.88
C HIS A 69 -0.71 13.54 3.80
N ARG A 70 -1.10 12.52 3.03
CA ARG A 70 -2.47 12.07 2.89
C ARG A 70 -2.53 10.58 3.15
N HIS A 71 -3.36 10.20 4.11
CA HIS A 71 -3.61 8.82 4.50
C HIS A 71 -5.07 8.50 4.20
N GLN A 72 -5.29 7.48 3.38
CA GLN A 72 -6.63 6.98 3.10
C GLN A 72 -6.73 5.57 3.66
N HIS A 73 -7.61 5.40 4.64
CA HIS A 73 -7.91 4.14 5.27
C HIS A 73 -9.20 3.62 4.66
N ASP A 74 -9.05 2.56 3.85
CA ASP A 74 -10.13 2.04 3.01
C ASP A 74 -10.81 3.17 2.19
N THR A 75 -12.09 3.02 1.87
CA THR A 75 -12.90 3.95 1.07
C THR A 75 -13.56 5.06 1.88
N GLN A 76 -13.52 5.02 3.21
CA GLN A 76 -14.38 5.83 4.09
C GLN A 76 -13.63 6.89 4.90
N GLN A 77 -12.35 6.71 5.22
CA GLN A 77 -11.62 7.65 6.07
C GLN A 77 -10.37 8.19 5.37
N GLU A 78 -10.33 9.51 5.15
CA GLU A 78 -9.16 10.23 4.65
C GLU A 78 -8.70 11.22 5.73
N THR A 79 -7.41 11.20 6.05
CA THR A 79 -6.77 12.21 6.87
C THR A 79 -5.64 12.85 6.07
N ALA A 80 -5.50 14.16 6.21
CA ALA A 80 -4.42 14.89 5.56
C ALA A 80 -3.76 15.85 6.55
N THR A 81 -2.44 15.97 6.47
CA THR A 81 -1.65 16.90 7.25
C THR A 81 -0.71 17.68 6.34
N LEU A 82 -0.53 18.95 6.68
CA LEU A 82 0.31 19.91 5.98
C LEU A 82 1.49 20.27 6.87
N THR A 83 2.69 20.23 6.34
CA THR A 83 3.90 20.68 7.03
C THR A 83 4.53 21.83 6.26
N ILE A 84 4.70 22.98 6.92
CA ILE A 84 5.32 24.20 6.39
C ILE A 84 6.24 24.73 7.48
N ASN A 85 7.53 24.95 7.19
CA ASN A 85 8.49 25.55 8.14
C ASN A 85 8.45 24.88 9.52
N ASP A 86 8.52 23.55 9.56
CA ASP A 86 8.42 22.67 10.75
C ASP A 86 7.09 22.73 11.53
N ARG A 87 6.10 23.46 11.03
CA ARG A 87 4.75 23.50 11.60
C ARG A 87 3.85 22.52 10.89
N GLN A 88 3.32 21.56 11.66
CA GLN A 88 2.35 20.59 11.17
C GLN A 88 0.93 21.04 11.51
N LEU A 89 0.06 21.07 10.49
CA LEU A 89 -1.34 21.47 10.59
C LEU A 89 -2.23 20.36 10.02
N PRO A 90 -3.19 19.83 10.79
CA PRO A 90 -4.18 18.89 10.25
C PRO A 90 -5.14 19.62 9.30
N LEU A 91 -5.55 18.94 8.23
CA LEU A 91 -6.45 19.45 7.22
C LEU A 91 -7.82 18.78 7.31
N SER A 92 -8.87 19.58 7.33
CA SER A 92 -10.26 19.11 7.21
C SER A 92 -10.65 18.86 5.77
N HIS A 93 -9.94 19.46 4.81
CA HIS A 93 -10.16 19.22 3.39
C HIS A 93 -8.88 19.48 2.58
N LEU A 94 -8.56 18.52 1.71
CA LEU A 94 -7.48 18.60 0.73
C LEU A 94 -8.07 18.32 -0.66
N SER A 95 -7.89 19.24 -1.60
CA SER A 95 -8.28 19.02 -3.00
C SER A 95 -7.18 19.45 -3.95
N ILE A 96 -6.81 18.56 -4.86
CA ILE A 96 -5.82 18.81 -5.90
C ILE A 96 -6.57 18.90 -7.22
N THR A 97 -6.50 20.05 -7.87
CA THR A 97 -7.23 20.35 -9.11
C THR A 97 -6.28 20.84 -10.20
N ARG A 98 -6.81 21.06 -11.40
CA ARG A 98 -6.03 21.64 -12.51
C ARG A 98 -5.60 23.09 -12.28
N LEU A 99 -6.23 23.80 -11.35
CA LEU A 99 -5.86 25.18 -11.01
C LEU A 99 -4.77 25.24 -9.94
N GLY A 100 -4.71 24.21 -9.10
CA GLY A 100 -3.83 24.21 -7.95
C GLY A 100 -4.31 23.30 -6.83
N VAL A 101 -3.74 23.53 -5.65
CA VAL A 101 -4.00 22.75 -4.44
C VAL A 101 -4.78 23.62 -3.45
N HIS A 102 -5.96 23.15 -3.05
CA HIS A 102 -6.77 23.75 -1.99
C HIS A 102 -6.54 23.00 -0.68
N LEU A 103 -6.19 23.75 0.36
CA LEU A 103 -5.89 23.25 1.69
C LEU A 103 -6.80 23.98 2.67
N ARG A 104 -7.62 23.23 3.40
CA ARG A 104 -8.44 23.78 4.50
C ARG A 104 -7.94 23.17 5.81
N PRO A 105 -7.39 23.98 6.73
CA PRO A 105 -7.06 23.53 8.08
C PRO A 105 -8.30 22.97 8.80
N GLU A 106 -8.08 22.12 9.79
CA GLU A 106 -9.13 21.72 10.75
C GLU A 106 -9.57 22.91 11.62
N ASP A 107 -8.62 23.74 12.05
CA ASP A 107 -8.89 24.94 12.83
C ASP A 107 -9.43 26.07 11.95
N THR A 108 -10.61 26.58 12.29
CA THR A 108 -11.29 27.67 11.57
C THR A 108 -10.63 29.03 11.78
N ALA A 109 -9.77 29.18 12.79
CA ALA A 109 -8.98 30.39 12.99
C ALA A 109 -7.89 30.55 11.91
N VAL A 110 -7.46 29.45 11.29
CA VAL A 110 -6.46 29.46 10.23
C VAL A 110 -7.17 29.53 8.87
N PRO A 111 -6.87 30.53 8.02
CA PRO A 111 -7.53 30.68 6.74
C PRO A 111 -7.21 29.52 5.80
N ALA A 112 -8.15 29.19 4.92
CA ALA A 112 -7.91 28.25 3.84
C ALA A 112 -6.82 28.79 2.90
N LEU A 113 -5.93 27.90 2.46
CA LEU A 113 -4.80 28.21 1.62
C LEU A 113 -5.02 27.62 0.22
N PHE A 114 -4.91 28.47 -0.80
CA PHE A 114 -4.95 28.04 -2.19
C PHE A 114 -3.59 28.27 -2.85
N LEU A 115 -2.94 27.17 -3.24
CA LEU A 115 -1.67 27.17 -3.92
C LEU A 115 -1.92 27.03 -5.42
N HIS A 116 -1.83 28.14 -6.15
CA HIS A 116 -2.00 28.12 -7.60
C HIS A 116 -0.78 27.50 -8.29
N ASN A 117 -0.99 26.77 -9.39
CA ASN A 117 0.08 26.07 -10.11
C ASN A 117 1.24 26.97 -10.60
N GLY A 118 0.98 28.27 -10.79
CA GLY A 118 2.01 29.24 -11.16
C GLY A 118 2.91 29.69 -10.00
N ASP A 119 2.44 29.52 -8.75
CA ASP A 119 3.12 29.98 -7.54
C ASP A 119 3.75 28.81 -6.76
N ILE A 120 3.74 27.61 -7.34
CA ILE A 120 4.35 26.41 -6.76
C ILE A 120 5.14 25.62 -7.81
N GLN A 121 6.16 24.91 -7.35
CA GLN A 121 6.88 23.91 -8.11
C GLN A 121 6.71 22.55 -7.43
N VAL A 122 6.21 21.57 -8.18
CA VAL A 122 6.15 20.18 -7.68
C VAL A 122 7.56 19.60 -7.72
N LEU A 123 8.06 19.17 -6.56
CA LEU A 123 9.37 18.53 -6.45
C LEU A 123 9.27 17.02 -6.61
N GLY A 124 8.19 16.42 -6.11
CA GLY A 124 7.97 14.99 -6.23
C GLY A 124 6.72 14.51 -5.49
N MET A 125 6.41 13.25 -5.73
CA MET A 125 5.33 12.52 -5.06
C MET A 125 5.83 11.13 -4.69
N VAL A 126 5.48 10.68 -3.49
CA VAL A 126 5.69 9.31 -3.02
C VAL A 126 4.34 8.69 -2.73
N MET A 127 4.12 7.47 -3.24
CA MET A 127 2.90 6.70 -3.05
C MET A 127 3.23 5.35 -2.41
N GLY A 128 2.40 4.93 -1.46
CA GLY A 128 2.51 3.63 -0.80
C GLY A 128 1.14 3.03 -0.51
N VAL A 129 1.07 1.70 -0.51
CA VAL A 129 -0.12 0.94 -0.14
C VAL A 129 0.29 -0.13 0.87
N ALA A 130 -0.42 -0.21 1.99
CA ALA A 130 -0.22 -1.20 3.02
C ALA A 130 -1.47 -2.07 3.17
N HIS A 131 -1.28 -3.39 3.19
CA HIS A 131 -2.34 -4.36 3.44
C HIS A 131 -2.22 -4.87 4.87
N HIS A 132 -3.27 -4.71 5.67
CA HIS A 132 -3.31 -5.19 7.04
C HIS A 132 -4.19 -6.43 7.11
N THR A 133 -3.61 -7.59 7.42
CA THR A 133 -4.40 -8.79 7.73
C THR A 133 -5.06 -8.61 9.09
N ARG A 134 -6.39 -8.64 9.15
CA ARG A 134 -7.12 -8.62 10.41
C ARG A 134 -6.84 -9.93 11.15
N GLN A 135 -5.86 -9.94 12.04
CA GLN A 135 -5.53 -11.11 12.84
C GLN A 135 -6.67 -11.36 13.83
N THR A 136 -7.60 -12.24 13.49
CA THR A 136 -8.63 -12.73 14.39
C THR A 136 -7.95 -13.56 15.48
N ARG A 137 -7.69 -12.95 16.65
CA ARG A 137 -7.35 -13.70 17.86
C ARG A 137 -8.58 -14.48 18.29
N HIS A 138 -8.60 -15.77 17.99
CA HIS A 138 -9.47 -16.71 18.67
C HIS A 138 -8.91 -16.95 20.07
N HIS A 139 -9.72 -16.64 21.09
CA HIS A 139 -9.53 -17.02 22.49
C HIS A 139 -10.42 -18.23 22.79
#